data_AF-A0A6T6MV56-F1
#
_entry.id   AF-A0A6T6MV56-F1
#
_cell.length_a   1.000
_cell.length_b   1.000
_cell.length_c   1.000
_cell.angle_alpha   90.00
_cell.angle_beta   90.00
_cell.angle_gamma   90.00
#
_symmetry.space_group_name_H-M   'P 1'
#
loop_
_entity.id
_entity.type
_entity.pdbx_description
1 polymer ?
#
loop_
_entity_poly.entity_id
_entity_poly.type
_entity_poly.pdbx_seq_one_letter_code
_entity_poly.pdbx_strand_id
1 'polypeptide(L)'
;YVVLGLVGFFRNRSIMKSMERSFISEMESQFDQVGTSSSKKGMFLDGLSLCYFYATGRKGLKFLKIAAELRRRQDMFSVIGEPVFGSSGDRARVVIPFSGKVEPLIFSVVRRKDVKKIRNENIDLEIYTHSAPWPTTAPVPKALDILTESSDVVPALLPASLQKLIAENEKYIVSIHLTDRGIADPLASQEKCLVAFDFFIPSDSEKVKELVYQVFDEFLDIPIVWRPDSCPLYLLLTDHVFLFNSSPCHTQTESHRWCLQTTVETQSSSIESR
;
A
#
# COMPACT_ATOMS: atom_id res chain seq x y z
N TYR A 1 -12.67 24.84 30.13
CA TYR A 1 -11.47 24.44 29.35
C TYR A 1 -10.85 23.15 29.88
N VAL A 2 -10.43 23.09 31.15
CA VAL A 2 -9.78 21.90 31.76
C VAL A 2 -10.62 20.62 31.62
N VAL A 3 -11.92 20.67 31.91
CA VAL A 3 -12.81 19.50 31.80
C VAL A 3 -12.90 18.96 30.36
N LEU A 4 -13.06 19.85 29.38
CA LEU A 4 -13.08 19.45 27.96
C LEU A 4 -11.74 18.86 27.52
N GLY A 5 -10.63 19.45 27.97
CA GLY A 5 -9.30 18.94 27.71
C GLY A 5 -9.10 17.52 28.24
N LEU A 6 -9.52 17.25 29.47
CA LEU A 6 -9.46 15.93 30.08
C LEU A 6 -10.35 14.92 29.36
N VAL A 7 -11.60 15.27 29.07
CA VAL A 7 -12.55 14.38 28.36
C VAL A 7 -12.02 14.03 26.96
N GLY A 8 -11.53 15.02 26.21
CA GLY A 8 -10.92 14.81 24.90
C GLY A 8 -9.70 13.89 24.97
N PHE A 9 -8.82 14.11 25.94
CA PHE A 9 -7.64 13.28 26.19
C PHE A 9 -8.02 11.82 26.51
N PHE A 10 -8.97 11.60 27.43
CA PHE A 10 -9.41 10.24 27.77
C PHE A 10 -10.06 9.52 26.58
N ARG A 11 -10.82 10.24 25.76
CA ARG A 11 -11.43 9.69 24.55
C ARG A 11 -10.38 9.29 23.53
N ASN A 12 -9.40 10.15 23.25
CA ASN A 12 -8.29 9.84 22.35
C ASN A 12 -7.49 8.63 22.86
N ARG A 13 -7.21 8.58 24.16
CA ARG A 13 -6.55 7.44 24.80
C ARG A 13 -7.37 6.15 24.68
N SER A 14 -8.69 6.22 24.77
CA SER A 14 -9.57 5.04 24.58
C SER A 14 -9.51 4.53 23.15
N ILE A 15 -9.57 5.43 22.16
CA ILE A 15 -9.47 5.06 20.73
C ILE A 15 -8.14 4.38 20.46
N MET A 16 -7.04 4.98 20.91
CA MET A 16 -5.69 4.41 20.78
C MET A 16 -5.61 3.01 21.40
N LYS A 17 -6.07 2.84 22.65
CA LYS A 17 -6.07 1.54 23.32
C LYS A 17 -6.94 0.50 22.62
N SER A 18 -8.03 0.92 21.99
CA SER A 18 -8.88 0.04 21.20
C SER A 18 -8.16 -0.41 19.94
N MET A 19 -7.55 0.55 19.24
CA MET A 19 -6.77 0.31 18.02
C MET A 19 -5.60 -0.63 18.29
N GLU A 20 -4.82 -0.37 19.34
CA GLU A 20 -3.70 -1.21 19.77
C GLU A 20 -4.15 -2.65 20.04
N ARG A 21 -5.25 -2.85 20.78
CA ARG A 21 -5.76 -4.20 21.06
C ARG A 21 -6.18 -4.96 19.81
N SER A 22 -6.64 -4.28 18.76
CA SER A 22 -7.03 -4.90 17.50
C SER A 22 -5.89 -5.57 16.77
N PHE A 23 -4.66 -5.06 16.90
CA PHE A 23 -3.52 -5.53 16.12
C PHE A 23 -2.25 -5.82 16.91
N ILE A 24 -2.23 -5.74 18.24
CA ILE A 24 -0.99 -6.03 18.96
C ILE A 24 -0.59 -7.51 18.82
N SER A 25 -1.56 -8.42 18.86
CA SER A 25 -1.30 -9.86 18.93
C SER A 25 -0.65 -10.40 17.67
N GLU A 26 -1.14 -10.02 16.48
CA GLU A 26 -0.57 -10.54 15.24
C GLU A 26 0.70 -9.76 14.84
N MET A 27 0.87 -8.50 15.24
CA MET A 27 2.16 -7.81 15.13
C MET A 27 3.24 -8.53 15.94
N GLU A 28 2.93 -8.97 17.17
CA GLU A 28 3.85 -9.78 17.97
C GLU A 28 4.14 -11.15 17.34
N SER A 29 3.25 -11.68 16.50
CA SER A 29 3.49 -12.95 15.79
C SER A 29 4.36 -12.79 14.54
N GLN A 30 4.40 -11.60 13.94
CA GLN A 30 5.07 -11.34 12.66
C GLN A 30 6.39 -10.57 12.79
N PHE A 31 6.65 -9.96 13.95
CA PHE A 31 7.82 -9.12 14.19
C PHE A 31 8.56 -9.54 15.46
N ASP A 32 9.90 -9.61 15.39
CA ASP A 32 10.73 -9.96 16.55
C ASP A 32 10.65 -8.92 17.68
N GLN A 33 10.45 -7.64 17.32
CA GLN A 33 10.36 -6.55 18.26
C GLN A 33 9.15 -5.66 17.95
N VAL A 34 8.31 -5.46 18.96
CA VAL A 34 7.10 -4.63 18.90
C VAL A 34 7.12 -3.59 20.01
N GLY A 35 6.87 -2.33 19.65
CA GLY A 35 6.93 -1.17 20.54
C GLY A 35 8.30 -0.48 20.53
N THR A 36 8.52 0.40 21.52
CA THR A 36 9.79 1.13 21.68
C THR A 36 10.48 0.73 22.98
N SER A 37 11.75 1.08 23.15
CA SER A 37 12.44 0.89 24.43
C SER A 37 11.77 1.62 25.60
N SER A 38 11.05 2.70 25.33
CA SER A 38 10.34 3.50 26.33
C SER A 38 8.94 2.98 26.66
N SER A 39 8.24 2.37 25.69
CA SER A 39 6.95 1.72 25.87
C SER A 39 7.11 0.21 25.80
N LYS A 40 7.09 -0.47 26.97
CA LYS A 40 7.36 -1.91 27.12
C LYS A 40 6.57 -2.83 26.17
N LYS A 41 5.46 -2.36 25.60
CA LYS A 41 4.73 -2.86 24.41
C LYS A 41 3.70 -1.81 23.99
N GLY A 42 3.31 -1.80 22.72
CA GLY A 42 2.13 -1.08 22.25
C GLY A 42 2.34 0.36 21.77
N MET A 43 1.22 1.06 21.60
CA MET A 43 1.21 2.43 21.10
C MET A 43 1.60 3.41 22.20
N PHE A 44 2.30 4.48 21.84
CA PHE A 44 2.57 5.59 22.73
C PHE A 44 2.01 6.90 22.18
N LEU A 45 1.66 7.80 23.09
CA LEU A 45 1.17 9.14 22.76
C LEU A 45 2.34 10.10 22.56
N ASP A 46 2.30 10.86 21.48
CA ASP A 46 3.17 12.00 21.24
C ASP A 46 2.30 13.26 21.20
N GLY A 47 2.07 13.85 22.38
CA GLY A 47 1.10 14.93 22.54
C GLY A 47 -0.34 14.45 22.76
N LEU A 48 -1.31 15.31 22.44
CA LEU A 48 -2.73 15.11 22.81
C LEU A 48 -3.57 14.38 21.76
N SER A 49 -3.08 14.33 20.52
CA SER A 49 -3.84 13.83 19.38
C SER A 49 -3.04 12.96 18.43
N LEU A 50 -1.75 12.74 18.69
CA LEU A 50 -0.89 11.95 17.84
C LEU A 50 -0.40 10.75 18.64
N CYS A 51 -0.46 9.57 18.05
CA CYS A 51 0.07 8.35 18.63
C CYS A 51 0.86 7.57 17.61
N TYR A 52 1.85 6.84 18.12
CA TYR A 52 2.77 6.06 17.32
C TYR A 52 2.86 4.61 17.79
N PHE A 53 3.09 3.73 16.84
CA PHE A 53 3.42 2.34 17.02
C PHE A 53 4.62 2.00 16.13
N TYR A 54 5.51 1.15 16.61
CA TYR A 54 6.66 0.67 15.84
C TYR A 54 6.78 -0.84 15.98
N ALA A 55 7.23 -1.50 14.92
CA ALA A 55 7.62 -2.90 14.93
C ALA A 55 8.82 -3.13 13.99
N THR A 56 9.70 -4.06 14.34
CA THR A 56 10.93 -4.40 13.60
C THR A 56 11.23 -5.89 13.69
N GLY A 57 12.09 -6.40 12.81
CA GLY A 57 12.52 -7.82 12.81
C GLY A 57 11.82 -8.71 11.78
N ARG A 58 10.83 -8.20 11.02
CA ARG A 58 10.28 -8.95 9.87
C ARG A 58 11.26 -8.92 8.70
N LYS A 59 11.62 -10.09 8.17
CA LYS A 59 12.51 -10.23 7.02
C LYS A 59 11.98 -9.44 5.81
N GLY A 60 12.88 -8.75 5.11
CA GLY A 60 12.54 -7.96 3.92
C GLY A 60 12.01 -6.55 4.22
N LEU A 61 11.77 -6.22 5.49
CA LEU A 61 11.36 -4.90 5.95
C LEU A 61 12.43 -4.29 6.84
N LYS A 62 12.51 -2.96 6.88
CA LYS A 62 13.36 -2.27 7.86
C LYS A 62 12.61 -2.09 9.18
N PHE A 63 11.41 -1.55 9.09
CA PHE A 63 10.50 -1.36 10.20
C PHE A 63 9.06 -1.21 9.68
N LEU A 64 8.11 -1.27 10.60
CA LEU A 64 6.73 -0.84 10.40
C LEU A 64 6.46 0.28 11.39
N LYS A 65 5.83 1.36 10.91
CA LYS A 65 5.38 2.48 11.74
C LYS A 65 3.90 2.72 11.50
N ILE A 66 3.12 2.84 12.57
CA ILE A 66 1.74 3.33 12.50
C ILE A 66 1.67 4.65 13.24
N ALA A 67 1.27 5.71 12.55
CA ALA A 67 1.00 7.01 13.12
C ALA A 67 -0.50 7.27 13.04
N ALA A 68 -1.16 7.41 14.18
CA ALA A 68 -2.57 7.78 14.22
C ALA A 68 -2.74 9.23 14.66
N GLU A 69 -3.33 10.03 13.77
CA GLU A 69 -3.69 11.42 13.97
C GLU A 69 -5.19 11.48 14.33
N LEU A 70 -5.43 11.57 15.63
CA LEU A 70 -6.75 11.69 16.22
C LEU A 70 -7.24 13.14 16.16
N ARG A 71 -8.55 13.34 16.20
CA ARG A 71 -9.13 14.68 16.32
C ARG A 71 -8.68 15.35 17.63
N ARG A 72 -8.45 16.66 17.56
CA ARG A 72 -8.10 17.52 18.71
C ARG A 72 -9.32 17.83 19.58
N ARG A 73 -9.92 16.80 20.18
CA ARG A 73 -11.14 16.87 21.01
C ARG A 73 -11.00 17.74 22.26
N GLN A 74 -9.78 18.05 22.64
CA GLN A 74 -9.44 18.97 23.72
C GLN A 74 -9.65 20.45 23.38
N ASP A 75 -9.72 20.78 22.08
CA ASP A 75 -9.82 22.15 21.59
C ASP A 75 -11.25 22.49 21.20
N MET A 76 -11.81 23.49 21.88
CA MET A 76 -13.19 23.91 21.71
C MET A 76 -13.44 24.48 20.31
N PHE A 77 -12.46 25.17 19.71
CA PHE A 77 -12.59 25.71 18.35
C PHE A 77 -12.65 24.60 17.31
N SER A 78 -11.82 23.57 17.49
CA SER A 78 -11.86 22.36 16.66
C SER A 78 -13.25 21.70 16.71
N VAL A 79 -13.83 21.54 17.91
CA VAL A 79 -15.16 20.92 18.09
C VAL A 79 -16.29 21.76 17.47
N ILE A 80 -16.25 23.08 17.59
CA ILE A 80 -17.29 23.97 17.07
C ILE A 80 -17.17 24.15 15.54
N GLY A 81 -15.96 24.11 14.99
CA GLY A 81 -15.72 24.26 13.55
C GLY A 81 -16.00 23.01 12.72
N GLU A 82 -15.94 21.82 13.32
CA GLU A 82 -16.13 20.53 12.63
C GLU A 82 -17.45 20.41 11.82
N PRO A 83 -18.61 20.88 12.30
CA PRO A 83 -19.85 20.86 11.53
C PRO A 83 -19.82 21.75 10.29
N VAL A 84 -19.01 22.82 10.31
CA VAL A 84 -18.96 23.85 9.25
C VAL A 84 -17.94 23.49 8.18
N PHE A 85 -16.77 23.01 8.57
CA PHE A 85 -15.67 22.69 7.65
C PHE A 85 -15.61 21.22 7.23
N GLY A 86 -16.51 20.40 7.78
CA GLY A 86 -16.50 18.96 7.62
C GLY A 86 -15.49 18.32 8.55
N SER A 87 -15.91 17.27 9.25
CA SER A 87 -15.03 16.61 10.21
C SER A 87 -13.98 15.77 9.48
N SER A 88 -12.70 16.10 9.61
CA SER A 88 -11.62 15.16 9.29
C SER A 88 -11.71 14.03 10.31
N GLY A 89 -12.21 12.85 9.91
CA GLY A 89 -12.15 11.62 10.73
C GLY A 89 -10.78 11.42 11.37
N ASP A 90 -10.73 10.65 12.46
CA ASP A 90 -9.44 10.17 12.97
C ASP A 90 -8.74 9.40 11.84
N ARG A 91 -7.46 9.64 11.63
CA ARG A 91 -6.68 9.05 10.54
C ARG A 91 -5.56 8.21 11.09
N ALA A 92 -5.21 7.15 10.38
CA ALA A 92 -4.00 6.38 10.61
C ALA A 92 -3.20 6.29 9.32
N ARG A 93 -1.88 6.39 9.47
CA ARG A 93 -0.88 6.23 8.43
C ARG A 93 0.03 5.08 8.82
N VAL A 94 0.08 4.04 8.00
CA VAL A 94 1.01 2.91 8.12
C VAL A 94 2.15 3.16 7.14
N VAL A 95 3.40 3.10 7.59
CA VAL A 95 4.59 3.30 6.75
C VAL A 95 5.51 2.09 6.90
N ILE A 96 5.89 1.50 5.78
CA ILE A 96 6.63 0.24 5.71
C ILE A 96 7.76 0.40 4.68
N PRO A 97 8.96 0.78 5.13
CA PRO A 97 10.15 0.75 4.29
C PRO A 97 10.68 -0.68 4.07
N PHE A 98 11.04 -0.97 2.82
CA PHE A 98 11.61 -2.25 2.42
C PHE A 98 13.13 -2.30 2.67
N SER A 99 13.61 -3.49 3.00
CA SER A 99 15.04 -3.82 3.08
C SER A 99 15.51 -4.37 1.74
N GLY A 100 16.12 -3.52 0.90
CA GLY A 100 16.70 -3.98 -0.36
C GLY A 100 16.81 -2.90 -1.43
N LYS A 101 17.32 -3.30 -2.60
CA LYS A 101 17.20 -2.49 -3.82
C LYS A 101 15.89 -2.86 -4.48
N VAL A 102 15.14 -1.83 -4.83
CA VAL A 102 13.82 -1.89 -5.43
C VAL A 102 13.92 -1.32 -6.83
N GLU A 103 13.28 -1.97 -7.80
CA GLU A 103 13.11 -1.37 -9.12
C GLU A 103 12.32 -0.06 -8.97
N PRO A 104 12.75 1.04 -9.61
CA PRO A 104 12.01 2.29 -9.56
C PRO A 104 10.55 2.06 -9.91
N LEU A 105 9.66 2.39 -8.97
CA LEU A 105 8.23 2.20 -9.14
C LEU A 105 7.49 3.23 -8.33
N ILE A 106 6.57 3.94 -9.00
CA ILE A 106 5.66 4.89 -8.38
C ILE A 106 4.23 4.48 -8.71
N PHE A 107 3.50 4.09 -7.67
CA PHE A 107 2.14 3.61 -7.77
C PHE A 107 1.32 4.08 -6.58
N SER A 108 0.11 4.58 -6.82
CA SER A 108 -0.77 5.02 -5.76
C SER A 108 -2.24 4.80 -6.08
N VAL A 109 -3.00 4.36 -5.09
CA VAL A 109 -4.47 4.36 -5.10
C VAL A 109 -4.92 5.50 -4.20
N VAL A 110 -5.68 6.46 -4.74
CA VAL A 110 -6.02 7.70 -4.02
C VAL A 110 -7.50 8.01 -4.15
N ARG A 111 -8.12 8.63 -3.14
CA ARG A 111 -9.45 9.19 -3.32
C ARG A 111 -9.47 10.29 -4.38
N ARG A 112 -10.39 10.20 -5.34
CA ARG A 112 -10.56 11.18 -6.44
C ARG A 112 -10.60 12.63 -5.96
N LYS A 113 -11.31 12.88 -4.86
CA LYS A 113 -11.42 14.23 -4.27
C LYS A 113 -10.12 14.78 -3.68
N ASP A 114 -9.17 13.90 -3.35
CA ASP A 114 -7.89 14.26 -2.73
C ASP A 114 -6.70 14.19 -3.71
N VAL A 115 -6.90 13.76 -4.96
CA VAL A 115 -5.81 13.60 -5.95
C VAL A 115 -4.95 14.86 -6.06
N LYS A 116 -5.56 16.03 -6.19
CA LYS A 116 -4.83 17.31 -6.28
C LYS A 116 -4.03 17.60 -5.01
N LYS A 117 -4.61 17.33 -3.84
CA LYS A 117 -3.94 17.55 -2.55
C LYS A 117 -2.72 16.62 -2.42
N ILE A 118 -2.90 15.34 -2.72
CA ILE A 118 -1.87 14.32 -2.55
C ILE A 118 -0.72 14.49 -3.56
N ARG A 119 -1.00 14.92 -4.80
CA ARG A 119 0.05 15.32 -5.75
C ARG A 119 0.87 16.51 -5.24
N ASN A 120 0.22 17.53 -4.68
CA ASN A 120 0.92 18.68 -4.13
C ASN A 120 1.77 18.32 -2.88
N GLU A 121 1.35 17.33 -2.10
CA GLU A 121 2.08 16.84 -0.92
C GLU A 121 3.22 15.88 -1.28
N ASN A 122 3.17 15.24 -2.45
CA ASN A 122 4.14 14.22 -2.88
C ASN A 122 4.60 14.54 -4.33
N ILE A 123 5.76 15.20 -4.42
CA ILE A 123 6.31 15.70 -5.68
C ILE A 123 6.56 14.59 -6.72
N ASP A 124 6.80 13.36 -6.28
CA ASP A 124 6.95 12.19 -7.13
C ASP A 124 5.64 11.86 -7.87
N LEU A 125 4.50 11.90 -7.18
CA LEU A 125 3.19 11.72 -7.80
C LEU A 125 2.86 12.83 -8.79
N GLU A 126 3.23 14.07 -8.50
CA GLU A 126 3.00 15.19 -9.42
C GLU A 126 3.80 15.05 -10.72
N ILE A 127 5.08 14.65 -10.63
CA ILE A 127 5.99 14.62 -11.77
C ILE A 127 5.83 13.35 -12.61
N TYR A 128 5.72 12.19 -11.98
CA TYR A 128 5.92 10.91 -12.66
C TYR A 128 4.63 10.14 -12.95
N THR A 129 3.49 10.51 -12.35
CA THR A 129 2.26 9.69 -12.44
C THR A 129 1.16 10.30 -13.29
N HIS A 130 0.41 9.43 -13.96
CA HIS A 130 -0.84 9.73 -14.64
C HIS A 130 -1.97 8.84 -14.09
N SER A 131 -3.22 9.22 -14.35
CA SER A 131 -4.38 8.40 -13.97
C SER A 131 -4.44 7.17 -14.87
N ALA A 132 -4.61 5.99 -14.27
CA ALA A 132 -4.70 4.71 -14.95
C ALA A 132 -6.06 4.04 -14.71
N PRO A 133 -6.55 3.24 -15.67
CA PRO A 133 -7.80 2.51 -15.50
C PRO A 133 -7.66 1.42 -14.43
N TRP A 134 -8.75 1.18 -13.71
CA TRP A 134 -8.87 0.01 -12.83
C TRP A 134 -8.90 -1.28 -13.66
N PRO A 135 -8.26 -2.38 -13.19
CA PRO A 135 -8.43 -3.68 -13.81
C PRO A 135 -9.90 -4.13 -13.77
N THR A 136 -10.35 -4.83 -14.81
CA THR A 136 -11.76 -5.25 -14.98
C THR A 136 -12.16 -6.48 -14.16
N THR A 137 -11.25 -7.03 -13.35
CA THR A 137 -11.42 -8.29 -12.63
C THR A 137 -12.30 -8.19 -11.38
N ALA A 138 -12.54 -6.98 -10.85
CA ALA A 138 -13.30 -6.76 -9.62
C ALA A 138 -14.20 -5.51 -9.72
N PRO A 139 -15.14 -5.30 -8.78
CA PRO A 139 -15.95 -4.10 -8.72
C PRO A 139 -15.06 -2.84 -8.60
N VAL A 140 -15.18 -1.93 -9.57
CA VAL A 140 -14.37 -0.71 -9.60
C VAL A 140 -14.82 0.25 -8.51
N PRO A 141 -13.93 0.64 -7.57
CA PRO A 141 -14.23 1.67 -6.58
C PRO A 141 -14.50 3.01 -7.27
N LYS A 142 -15.63 3.66 -6.95
CA LYS A 142 -16.09 4.88 -7.64
C LYS A 142 -15.43 6.16 -7.11
N ALA A 143 -15.02 6.15 -5.87
CA ALA A 143 -14.38 7.25 -5.15
C ALA A 143 -12.85 7.19 -5.20
N LEU A 144 -12.25 6.11 -5.73
CA LEU A 144 -10.80 5.96 -5.87
C LEU A 144 -10.34 6.12 -7.33
N ASP A 145 -9.08 6.52 -7.47
CA ASP A 145 -8.32 6.67 -8.71
C ASP A 145 -6.97 5.98 -8.55
N ILE A 146 -6.39 5.52 -9.65
CA ILE A 146 -5.05 4.93 -9.67
C ILE A 146 -4.12 5.92 -10.33
N LEU A 147 -3.03 6.24 -9.66
CA LEU A 147 -1.95 7.08 -10.16
C LEU A 147 -0.71 6.21 -10.31
N THR A 148 -0.15 6.11 -11.50
CA THR A 148 1.06 5.32 -11.72
C THR A 148 1.90 5.88 -12.86
N GLU A 149 3.17 5.51 -12.90
CA GLU A 149 4.07 5.82 -14.02
C GLU A 149 3.76 5.00 -15.29
N SER A 150 3.22 3.79 -15.13
CA SER A 150 2.92 2.86 -16.23
C SER A 150 1.63 2.09 -15.94
N SER A 151 0.68 2.10 -16.87
CA SER A 151 -0.56 1.32 -16.74
C SER A 151 -0.32 -0.19 -16.69
N ASP A 152 0.81 -0.65 -17.21
CA ASP A 152 1.10 -2.08 -17.38
C ASP A 152 1.42 -2.77 -16.05
N VAL A 153 1.83 -2.02 -15.03
CA VAL A 153 2.12 -2.56 -13.70
C VAL A 153 0.86 -2.76 -12.84
N VAL A 154 -0.25 -2.11 -13.21
CA VAL A 154 -1.46 -2.08 -12.38
C VAL A 154 -2.03 -3.49 -12.13
N PRO A 155 -2.17 -4.40 -13.12
CA PRO A 155 -2.69 -5.74 -12.87
C PRO A 155 -1.80 -6.58 -11.95
N ALA A 156 -0.49 -6.33 -11.95
CA ALA A 156 0.47 -7.04 -11.11
C ALA A 156 0.45 -6.53 -9.65
N LEU A 157 0.28 -5.23 -9.46
CA LEU A 157 0.24 -4.59 -8.14
C LEU A 157 -1.13 -4.65 -7.47
N LEU A 158 -2.19 -4.84 -8.26
CA LEU A 158 -3.56 -4.97 -7.78
C LEU A 158 -4.11 -6.34 -8.19
N PRO A 159 -3.74 -7.44 -7.51
CA PRO A 159 -4.42 -8.72 -7.71
C PRO A 159 -5.92 -8.62 -7.36
N ALA A 160 -6.73 -9.55 -7.87
CA ALA A 160 -8.18 -9.51 -7.68
C ALA A 160 -8.60 -9.57 -6.20
N SER A 161 -7.83 -10.26 -5.35
CA SER A 161 -8.01 -10.28 -3.88
C SER A 161 -7.95 -8.87 -3.30
N LEU A 162 -6.88 -8.14 -3.61
CA LEU A 162 -6.64 -6.78 -3.15
C LEU A 162 -7.65 -5.79 -3.74
N GLN A 163 -8.02 -5.93 -5.01
CA GLN A 163 -9.06 -5.07 -5.60
C GLN A 163 -10.39 -5.20 -4.87
N LYS A 164 -10.81 -6.44 -4.56
CA LYS A 164 -12.03 -6.71 -3.80
C LYS A 164 -11.94 -6.08 -2.40
N LEU A 165 -10.82 -6.27 -1.72
CA LEU A 165 -10.58 -5.70 -0.39
C LEU A 165 -10.66 -4.16 -0.41
N ILE A 166 -10.03 -3.52 -1.40
CA ILE A 166 -10.05 -2.07 -1.59
C ILE A 166 -11.48 -1.59 -1.87
N ALA A 167 -12.23 -2.28 -2.71
CA ALA A 167 -13.62 -1.93 -3.03
C ALA A 167 -14.53 -2.03 -1.79
N GLU A 168 -14.40 -3.07 -0.98
CA GLU A 168 -15.17 -3.26 0.26
C GLU A 168 -14.83 -2.22 1.33
N ASN A 169 -13.61 -1.69 1.30
CA ASN A 169 -13.07 -0.75 2.27
C ASN A 169 -12.93 0.69 1.75
N GLU A 170 -13.47 0.98 0.57
CA GLU A 170 -13.29 2.24 -0.16
C GLU A 170 -13.54 3.50 0.69
N LYS A 171 -14.55 3.47 1.56
CA LYS A 171 -14.92 4.60 2.43
C LYS A 171 -13.84 4.99 3.45
N TYR A 172 -12.97 4.05 3.82
CA TYR A 172 -11.92 4.26 4.81
C TYR A 172 -10.59 4.63 4.17
N ILE A 173 -10.31 4.17 2.95
CA ILE A 173 -9.04 4.39 2.27
C ILE A 173 -8.90 5.87 1.90
N VAL A 174 -7.80 6.50 2.30
CA VAL A 174 -7.40 7.84 1.86
C VAL A 174 -6.44 7.74 0.70
N SER A 175 -5.34 7.00 0.93
CA SER A 175 -4.32 6.72 -0.08
C SER A 175 -3.55 5.45 0.27
N ILE A 176 -3.17 4.71 -0.75
CA ILE A 176 -2.11 3.70 -0.70
C ILE A 176 -1.04 4.22 -1.65
N HIS A 177 0.21 4.32 -1.21
CA HIS A 177 1.30 4.90 -1.98
C HIS A 177 2.53 4.00 -1.88
N LEU A 178 3.01 3.53 -3.02
CA LEU A 178 4.24 2.78 -3.19
C LEU A 178 5.19 3.66 -4.00
N THR A 179 6.38 3.91 -3.45
CA THR A 179 7.37 4.79 -4.08
C THR A 179 8.78 4.33 -3.80
N ASP A 180 9.69 4.60 -4.74
CA ASP A 180 11.15 4.47 -4.63
C ASP A 180 11.85 5.81 -4.36
N ARG A 181 11.11 6.93 -4.33
CA ARG A 181 11.65 8.29 -4.12
C ARG A 181 11.55 8.79 -2.70
N GLY A 182 10.99 7.99 -1.80
CA GLY A 182 10.70 8.32 -0.42
C GLY A 182 9.48 9.21 -0.27
N ILE A 183 9.10 9.48 0.98
CA ILE A 183 7.98 10.37 1.30
C ILE A 183 8.45 11.49 2.23
N ALA A 184 7.73 12.61 2.21
CA ALA A 184 7.90 13.71 3.16
C ALA A 184 7.36 13.32 4.56
N ASP A 185 7.99 12.34 5.20
CA ASP A 185 7.70 11.92 6.56
C ASP A 185 8.99 12.04 7.39
N PRO A 186 9.05 12.87 8.45
CA PRO A 186 10.29 13.15 9.17
C PRO A 186 11.06 11.91 9.65
N LEU A 187 10.36 10.81 9.92
CA LEU A 187 10.95 9.56 10.42
C LEU A 187 11.22 8.54 9.31
N ALA A 188 10.64 8.72 8.14
CA ALA A 188 10.88 7.87 6.96
C ALA A 188 11.52 8.64 5.78
N SER A 189 11.92 9.90 5.96
CA SER A 189 12.46 10.77 4.89
C SER A 189 13.78 10.27 4.33
N GLN A 190 14.50 9.43 5.09
CA GLN A 190 15.74 8.81 4.64
C GLN A 190 15.48 7.53 3.83
N GLU A 191 14.26 7.00 3.89
CA GLU A 191 13.88 5.76 3.24
C GLU A 191 13.34 6.03 1.86
N LYS A 192 14.00 5.43 0.87
CA LYS A 192 13.67 5.63 -0.54
C LYS A 192 12.51 4.73 -0.96
N CYS A 193 12.60 3.43 -0.65
CA CYS A 193 11.54 2.49 -0.99
C CYS A 193 10.65 2.17 0.20
N LEU A 194 9.36 2.48 0.06
CA LEU A 194 8.37 2.23 1.09
C LEU A 194 6.95 2.12 0.52
N VAL A 195 6.08 1.46 1.29
CA VAL A 195 4.63 1.58 1.19
C VAL A 195 4.13 2.50 2.30
N ALA A 196 3.26 3.44 1.94
CA ALA A 196 2.50 4.25 2.86
C ALA A 196 1.00 4.01 2.64
N PHE A 197 0.28 3.66 3.70
CA PHE A 197 -1.16 3.44 3.67
C PHE A 197 -1.87 4.36 4.66
N ASP A 198 -2.66 5.28 4.12
CA ASP A 198 -3.45 6.26 4.84
C ASP A 198 -4.93 5.86 4.82
N PHE A 199 -5.56 5.82 5.99
CA PHE A 199 -6.98 5.49 6.11
C PHE A 199 -7.65 6.24 7.27
N PHE A 200 -8.98 6.35 7.23
CA PHE A 200 -9.78 6.77 8.37
C PHE A 200 -9.99 5.61 9.31
N ILE A 201 -9.73 5.84 10.59
CA ILE A 201 -9.93 4.85 11.65
C ILE A 201 -11.43 4.58 11.78
N PRO A 202 -11.89 3.35 11.48
CA PRO A 202 -13.27 2.95 11.71
C PRO A 202 -13.60 2.95 13.21
N SER A 203 -14.87 3.18 13.55
CA SER A 203 -15.33 3.01 14.93
C SER A 203 -15.27 1.56 15.42
N ASP A 204 -15.32 0.61 14.47
CA ASP A 204 -15.26 -0.83 14.73
C ASP A 204 -13.81 -1.31 14.74
N SER A 205 -13.40 -1.88 15.87
CA SER A 205 -12.05 -2.41 16.12
C SER A 205 -11.68 -3.58 15.21
N GLU A 206 -12.65 -4.39 14.79
CA GLU A 206 -12.40 -5.51 13.87
C GLU A 206 -12.12 -4.99 12.46
N LYS A 207 -12.78 -3.91 12.03
CA LYS A 207 -12.47 -3.28 10.75
C LYS A 207 -11.10 -2.61 10.74
N VAL A 208 -10.64 -2.05 11.87
CA VAL A 208 -9.25 -1.57 12.00
C VAL A 208 -8.29 -2.72 11.75
N LYS A 209 -8.52 -3.86 12.42
CA LYS A 209 -7.73 -5.08 12.26
C LYS A 209 -7.68 -5.50 10.79
N GLU A 210 -8.83 -5.58 10.15
CA GLU A 210 -8.95 -5.93 8.74
C GLU A 210 -8.14 -4.99 7.84
N LEU A 211 -8.28 -3.68 8.01
CA LEU A 211 -7.55 -2.68 7.23
C LEU A 211 -6.05 -2.75 7.45
N VAL A 212 -5.61 -2.89 8.71
CA VAL A 212 -4.18 -2.91 9.03
C VAL A 212 -3.56 -4.22 8.57
N TYR A 213 -4.21 -5.37 8.77
CA TYR A 213 -3.61 -6.67 8.43
C TYR A 213 -3.85 -7.12 7.02
N GLN A 214 -5.09 -7.10 6.52
CA GLN A 214 -5.36 -7.71 5.22
C GLN A 214 -4.75 -6.87 4.09
N VAL A 215 -4.78 -5.54 4.22
CA VAL A 215 -4.03 -4.67 3.29
C VAL A 215 -2.53 -4.97 3.43
N PHE A 216 -2.02 -5.07 4.66
CA PHE A 216 -0.60 -5.30 4.90
C PHE A 216 -0.09 -6.64 4.36
N ASP A 217 -0.78 -7.74 4.65
CA ASP A 217 -0.38 -9.08 4.24
C ASP A 217 -0.41 -9.21 2.73
N GLU A 218 -1.49 -8.75 2.08
CA GLU A 218 -1.57 -8.73 0.62
C GLU A 218 -0.45 -7.87 0.02
N PHE A 219 -0.17 -6.66 0.53
CA PHE A 219 0.90 -5.82 -0.03
C PHE A 219 2.31 -6.34 0.23
N LEU A 220 2.53 -7.04 1.34
CA LEU A 220 3.83 -7.63 1.65
C LEU A 220 4.10 -8.91 0.88
N ASP A 221 3.05 -9.67 0.62
CA ASP A 221 3.12 -10.96 -0.05
C ASP A 221 2.94 -10.85 -1.56
N ILE A 222 2.57 -9.67 -2.10
CA ILE A 222 2.78 -9.39 -3.53
C ILE A 222 4.23 -9.74 -3.80
N PRO A 223 4.50 -10.79 -4.62
CA PRO A 223 5.83 -11.13 -5.03
C PRO A 223 6.20 -10.04 -6.01
N ILE A 224 6.59 -8.87 -5.50
CA ILE A 224 7.39 -7.95 -6.26
C ILE A 224 8.60 -8.82 -6.58
N VAL A 225 8.70 -9.28 -7.82
CA VAL A 225 9.80 -10.14 -8.26
C VAL A 225 11.03 -9.24 -8.27
N TRP A 226 11.58 -9.08 -7.08
CA TRP A 226 12.79 -8.35 -6.74
C TRP A 226 13.97 -9.15 -7.31
N ARG A 227 14.33 -8.92 -8.58
CA ARG A 227 15.61 -9.42 -9.10
C ARG A 227 16.49 -8.25 -9.51
N PRO A 228 17.56 -7.96 -8.75
CA PRO A 228 18.60 -7.04 -9.20
C PRO A 228 19.36 -7.58 -10.42
N ASP A 229 19.33 -8.90 -10.68
CA ASP A 229 20.28 -9.57 -11.57
C ASP A 229 19.65 -10.43 -12.68
N SER A 230 18.38 -10.19 -13.06
CA SER A 230 17.77 -10.93 -14.19
C SER A 230 17.06 -9.98 -15.14
N CYS A 231 17.50 -10.03 -16.41
CA CYS A 231 16.96 -9.44 -17.63
C CYS A 231 15.42 -9.27 -17.72
N PRO A 232 14.93 -8.39 -18.62
CA PRO A 232 13.67 -7.67 -18.47
C PRO A 232 12.45 -8.57 -18.65
N LEU A 233 11.40 -8.24 -17.89
CA LEU A 233 10.01 -8.68 -18.03
C LEU A 233 9.80 -10.18 -18.29
N TYR A 234 9.70 -10.95 -17.21
CA TYR A 234 8.72 -12.04 -17.15
C TYR A 234 7.90 -11.90 -15.87
N LEU A 235 6.71 -11.35 -16.02
CA LEU A 235 5.61 -11.50 -15.07
C LEU A 235 5.30 -12.99 -14.97
N LEU A 236 5.82 -13.65 -13.92
CA LEU A 236 5.35 -14.97 -13.53
C LEU A 236 3.97 -14.78 -12.89
N LEU A 237 2.94 -14.70 -13.73
CA LEU A 237 1.58 -15.04 -13.35
C LEU A 237 1.59 -16.52 -12.95
N THR A 238 1.18 -16.77 -11.72
CA THR A 238 1.09 -18.11 -11.11
C THR A 238 0.19 -19.04 -11.92
N ASP A 239 0.62 -20.31 -11.98
CA ASP A 239 -0.10 -21.56 -12.28
C ASP A 239 -0.26 -22.08 -13.73
N HIS A 240 0.31 -21.42 -14.75
CA HIS A 240 0.57 -22.11 -16.02
C HIS A 240 2.02 -21.88 -16.46
N VAL A 241 2.85 -22.88 -16.18
CA VAL A 241 4.20 -23.03 -16.71
C VAL A 241 4.12 -23.17 -18.23
N PHE A 242 4.16 -22.05 -18.96
CA PHE A 242 4.60 -22.07 -20.35
C PHE A 242 6.12 -22.15 -20.33
N LEU A 243 6.65 -23.38 -20.42
CA LEU A 243 8.04 -23.61 -20.79
C LEU A 243 8.24 -23.11 -22.23
N PHE A 244 8.64 -21.85 -22.39
CA PHE A 244 9.41 -21.51 -23.57
C PHE A 244 10.79 -22.14 -23.40
N ASN A 245 11.00 -23.25 -24.12
CA ASN A 245 12.31 -23.85 -24.32
C ASN A 245 13.25 -22.78 -24.90
N SER A 246 13.99 -22.10 -24.04
CA SER A 246 15.18 -21.37 -24.45
C SER A 246 16.31 -22.38 -24.53
N SER A 247 16.68 -22.72 -25.75
CA SER A 247 17.88 -23.50 -26.05
C SER A 247 19.11 -22.76 -25.48
N PRO A 248 20.13 -23.47 -24.98
CA PRO A 248 21.33 -22.82 -24.46
C PRO A 248 22.05 -22.11 -25.61
N CYS A 249 22.21 -20.79 -25.49
CA CYS A 249 23.07 -20.00 -26.36
C CYS A 249 24.52 -20.44 -26.15
N HIS A 250 25.00 -21.32 -27.01
CA HIS A 250 26.43 -21.45 -27.28
C HIS A 250 26.89 -20.19 -28.00
N THR A 251 27.91 -19.55 -27.43
CA THR A 251 28.72 -18.53 -28.06
C THR A 251 29.29 -19.04 -29.37
N GLN A 252 28.73 -18.61 -30.50
CA GLN A 252 29.46 -18.51 -31.77
C GLN A 252 29.13 -17.17 -32.42
N THR A 253 30.18 -16.37 -32.54
CA THR A 253 30.36 -15.30 -33.50
C THR A 253 29.94 -15.77 -34.89
N GLU A 254 28.99 -15.09 -35.53
CA GLU A 254 29.11 -14.56 -36.89
C GLU A 254 27.81 -13.90 -37.35
N SER A 255 28.00 -12.87 -38.18
CA SER A 255 26.99 -12.07 -38.85
C SER A 255 25.98 -12.90 -39.65
N HIS A 256 24.70 -12.51 -39.63
CA HIS A 256 23.97 -12.01 -40.80
C HIS A 256 22.47 -11.82 -40.48
N ARG A 257 21.89 -10.85 -41.21
CA ARG A 257 20.48 -10.44 -41.30
C ARG A 257 19.45 -11.55 -41.06
N TRP A 258 18.39 -11.23 -40.33
CA TRP A 258 17.13 -11.97 -40.38
C TRP A 258 15.97 -11.07 -40.81
N CYS A 259 15.45 -11.36 -41.99
CA CYS A 259 14.09 -11.03 -42.42
C CYS A 259 13.10 -11.82 -41.55
N LEU A 260 12.04 -11.17 -41.09
CA LEU A 260 10.88 -11.85 -40.50
C LEU A 260 9.99 -12.39 -41.62
N GLN A 261 9.88 -13.71 -41.73
CA GLN A 261 8.77 -14.39 -42.39
C GLN A 261 8.00 -15.16 -41.32
N THR A 262 6.78 -14.74 -41.06
CA THR A 262 5.77 -15.45 -40.27
C THR A 262 5.07 -16.48 -41.14
N THR A 263 5.25 -17.77 -40.84
CA THR A 263 4.37 -18.84 -41.33
C THR A 263 3.38 -19.22 -40.24
N VAL A 264 2.09 -19.05 -40.55
CA VAL A 264 0.95 -19.50 -39.75
C VAL A 264 0.56 -20.89 -40.26
N GLU A 265 0.81 -21.92 -39.47
CA GLU A 265 0.23 -23.25 -39.73
C GLU A 265 -1.14 -23.34 -39.05
N THR A 266 -2.16 -23.55 -39.88
CA THR A 266 -3.55 -23.72 -39.46
C THR A 266 -3.85 -25.22 -39.52
N GLN A 267 -4.05 -25.87 -38.37
CA GLN A 267 -4.55 -27.26 -38.34
C GLN A 267 -6.07 -27.26 -38.40
N SER A 268 -6.62 -27.69 -39.53
CA SER A 268 -8.03 -28.00 -39.73
C SER A 268 -8.27 -29.50 -39.49
N SER A 269 -9.03 -29.86 -38.45
CA SER A 269 -9.57 -31.20 -38.27
C SER A 269 -10.99 -31.27 -38.84
N SER A 270 -11.14 -31.96 -39.96
CA SER A 270 -12.41 -32.38 -40.55
C SER A 270 -12.94 -33.63 -39.83
N ILE A 271 -14.17 -33.56 -39.31
CA ILE A 271 -14.96 -34.73 -38.87
C ILE A 271 -15.97 -35.03 -39.98
N GLU A 272 -15.79 -36.18 -40.62
CA GLU A 272 -16.73 -36.78 -41.58
C GLU A 272 -17.76 -37.65 -40.85
N SER A 273 -19.01 -37.49 -41.27
CA SER A 273 -20.19 -38.27 -40.90
C SER A 273 -20.21 -39.66 -41.55
N ARG A 274 -20.62 -40.68 -40.78
CA ARG A 274 -21.43 -41.82 -41.24
C ARG A 274 -22.36 -42.29 -40.13
#